data_AF-A0AAV4C164-F1
#
_entry.id   AF-A0AAV4C164-F1
#
_cell.length_a   1.000
_cell.length_b   1.000
_cell.length_c   1.000
_cell.angle_alpha   90.00
_cell.angle_beta   90.00
_cell.angle_gamma   90.00
#
_symmetry.space_group_name_H-M   'P 1'
#
loop_
_entity.id
_entity.type
_entity.pdbx_description
1 polymer ?
#
loop_
_entity_poly.entity_id
_entity_poly.type
_entity_poly.pdbx_seq_one_letter_code
_entity_poly.pdbx_strand_id
1 'polypeptide(L)'
;MWFNPPYSMNVATNIGKKFLTLINTCFPKTNILHKVINRNTIKISYSCMPNAESIITAHNKSVLAQKDIRVESTAQCNCRDRKACPLENNCLQDSVINQATVIQKDNQIDTISA
;
A
#
# COMPACT_ATOMS: atom_id res chain seq x y z
N MET A 1 -5.31 -23.86 -24.29
CA MET A 1 -4.39 -22.75 -24.62
C MET A 1 -3.19 -22.85 -23.68
N TRP A 2 -1.97 -23.04 -24.19
CA TRP A 2 -0.74 -23.10 -23.39
C TRP A 2 -0.23 -21.67 -23.19
N PHE A 3 -0.36 -21.10 -21.99
CA PHE A 3 0.18 -19.78 -21.67
C PHE A 3 1.63 -19.96 -21.22
N ASN A 4 2.58 -19.68 -22.11
CA ASN A 4 3.98 -19.48 -21.74
C ASN A 4 4.09 -18.02 -21.28
N PRO A 5 4.12 -17.73 -19.98
CA PRO A 5 4.21 -16.35 -19.52
C PRO A 5 5.48 -15.73 -20.13
N PRO A 6 5.36 -14.57 -20.79
CA PRO A 6 6.53 -13.86 -21.28
C PRO A 6 7.47 -13.59 -20.11
N TYR A 7 8.76 -13.50 -20.41
CA TYR A 7 9.80 -13.09 -19.46
C TYR A 7 9.28 -11.94 -18.58
N SER A 8 9.20 -12.16 -17.26
CA SER A 8 8.75 -11.15 -16.32
C SER A 8 9.94 -10.49 -15.64
N MET A 9 10.08 -9.18 -15.83
CA MET A 9 11.05 -8.37 -15.07
C MET A 9 10.82 -8.44 -13.55
N ASN A 10 9.62 -8.83 -13.10
CA ASN A 10 9.31 -8.94 -11.68
C ASN A 10 10.09 -10.06 -10.99
N VAL A 11 10.62 -11.02 -11.76
CA VAL A 11 11.39 -12.16 -11.25
C VAL A 11 12.82 -12.04 -11.77
N ALA A 12 13.68 -11.40 -10.98
CA ALA A 12 15.10 -11.25 -11.30
C ALA A 12 15.83 -12.60 -11.49
N THR A 13 15.33 -13.66 -10.85
CA THR A 13 15.90 -15.00 -10.97
C THR A 13 15.35 -15.72 -12.20
N ASN A 14 16.23 -16.20 -13.09
CA ASN A 14 15.80 -17.06 -14.20
C ASN A 14 15.43 -18.48 -13.70
N ILE A 15 14.23 -18.60 -13.12
CA ILE A 15 13.70 -19.83 -12.51
C ILE A 15 13.68 -20.98 -13.53
N GLY A 16 13.24 -20.70 -14.76
CA GLY A 16 13.19 -21.71 -15.82
C GLY A 16 14.57 -22.31 -16.10
N LYS A 17 15.62 -21.48 -16.23
CA LYS A 17 16.99 -21.96 -16.40
C LYS A 17 17.46 -22.79 -15.21
N LYS A 18 17.25 -22.32 -13.97
CA LYS A 18 17.64 -23.06 -12.76
C LYS A 18 16.93 -24.43 -12.69
N PHE A 19 15.63 -24.46 -12.94
CA PHE A 19 14.85 -25.69 -12.96
C PHE A 19 15.32 -26.67 -14.05
N LEU A 20 15.53 -26.19 -15.28
CA LEU A 20 16.04 -27.03 -16.38
C LEU A 20 17.47 -27.54 -16.14
N THR A 21 18.28 -26.83 -15.34
CA THR A 21 19.58 -27.33 -14.88
C THR A 21 19.38 -28.46 -13.88
N LEU A 22 18.48 -28.31 -12.90
CA LEU A 22 18.17 -29.38 -11.95
C LEU A 22 17.66 -30.65 -12.64
N ILE A 23 16.80 -30.52 -13.66
CA ILE A 23 16.34 -31.68 -14.43
C ILE A 23 17.52 -32.45 -15.04
N ASN A 24 18.49 -31.76 -15.62
CA ASN A 24 19.68 -32.41 -16.19
C ASN A 24 20.54 -33.11 -15.12
N THR A 25 20.63 -32.53 -13.91
CA THR A 25 21.42 -33.07 -12.81
C THR A 25 20.74 -34.27 -12.13
N CYS A 26 19.42 -34.19 -11.91
CA CYS A 26 18.65 -35.25 -11.23
C CYS A 26 18.29 -36.41 -12.17
N PHE A 27 18.06 -36.11 -13.45
CA PHE A 27 17.70 -37.09 -14.47
C PHE A 27 18.72 -37.06 -15.60
N PRO A 28 19.98 -37.47 -15.37
CA PRO A 28 20.95 -37.63 -16.45
C PRO A 28 20.54 -38.76 -17.39
N LYS A 29 21.16 -38.86 -18.57
CA LYS A 29 20.83 -39.90 -19.59
C LYS A 29 20.90 -41.33 -19.07
N THR A 30 21.67 -41.58 -18.02
CA THR A 30 21.82 -42.87 -17.35
C THR A 30 20.65 -43.23 -16.43
N ASN A 31 19.84 -42.24 -16.04
CA ASN A 31 18.69 -42.43 -15.16
C ASN A 31 17.54 -43.09 -15.94
N ILE A 32 16.93 -44.12 -15.36
CA ILE A 32 15.79 -44.86 -15.94
C ILE A 32 14.61 -43.95 -16.33
N LEU A 33 14.42 -42.84 -15.61
CA LEU A 33 13.34 -41.90 -15.83
C LEU A 33 13.66 -40.84 -16.90
N HIS A 34 14.89 -40.75 -17.39
CA HIS A 34 15.29 -39.73 -18.37
C HIS A 34 14.48 -39.80 -19.67
N LYS A 35 14.01 -40.99 -20.08
CA LYS A 35 13.14 -41.13 -21.26
C LYS A 35 11.84 -40.35 -21.12
N VAL A 36 11.31 -40.25 -19.90
CA VAL A 36 10.04 -39.59 -19.59
C VAL A 36 10.26 -38.16 -19.09
N ILE A 37 11.28 -37.93 -18.27
CA ILE A 37 11.59 -36.68 -17.59
C ILE A 37 12.89 -36.11 -18.17
N ASN A 38 12.77 -35.27 -19.20
CA ASN A 38 13.88 -34.56 -19.82
C ASN A 38 13.43 -33.19 -20.35
N ARG A 39 14.37 -32.40 -20.87
CA ARG A 39 14.09 -31.05 -21.39
C ARG A 39 13.12 -31.01 -22.57
N ASN A 40 13.01 -32.11 -23.33
CA ASN A 40 12.14 -32.19 -24.50
C ASN A 40 10.70 -32.55 -24.10
N THR A 41 10.51 -33.25 -22.98
CA THR A 41 9.20 -33.71 -22.51
C THR A 41 8.57 -32.77 -21.49
N ILE A 42 9.37 -32.09 -20.67
CA ILE A 42 8.89 -31.19 -19.63
C ILE A 42 8.66 -29.79 -20.21
N LYS A 43 7.48 -29.25 -19.94
CA LYS A 43 7.17 -27.85 -20.21
C LYS A 43 6.93 -27.12 -18.89
N ILE A 44 7.42 -25.88 -18.80
CA ILE A 44 7.41 -25.09 -17.57
C ILE A 44 6.50 -23.88 -17.78
N SER A 45 5.64 -23.61 -16.80
CA SER A 45 4.86 -22.39 -16.72
C SER A 45 4.75 -22.01 -15.25
N TYR A 46 5.01 -20.75 -14.91
CA TYR A 46 4.94 -20.26 -13.53
C TYR A 46 4.30 -18.87 -13.49
N SER A 47 3.53 -18.59 -12.45
CA SER A 47 2.93 -17.27 -12.28
C SER A 47 4.02 -16.24 -11.98
N CYS A 48 4.02 -15.16 -12.75
CA CYS A 48 4.96 -14.05 -12.60
C CYS A 48 4.39 -12.98 -11.67
N MET A 49 3.97 -13.38 -10.47
CA MET A 49 3.39 -12.44 -9.51
C MET A 49 4.42 -11.35 -9.18
N PRO A 50 4.03 -10.06 -9.13
CA PRO A 50 4.91 -9.01 -8.65
C PRO A 50 5.46 -9.36 -7.26
N ASN A 51 6.74 -9.05 -7.02
CA ASN A 51 7.34 -9.31 -5.71
C ASN A 51 6.66 -8.45 -4.62
N ALA A 52 6.75 -8.88 -3.36
CA ALA A 52 6.06 -8.21 -2.26
C ALA A 52 6.45 -6.72 -2.12
N GLU A 53 7.72 -6.39 -2.35
CA GLU A 53 8.23 -5.01 -2.32
C GLU A 53 7.53 -4.12 -3.35
N SER A 54 7.37 -4.60 -4.59
CA SER A 54 6.71 -3.86 -5.66
C SER A 54 5.22 -3.63 -5.37
N ILE A 55 4.54 -4.61 -4.76
CA ILE A 55 3.14 -4.48 -4.32
C ILE A 55 3.02 -3.40 -3.24
N ILE A 56 3.88 -3.46 -2.21
CA ILE A 56 3.90 -2.50 -1.10
C ILE A 56 4.19 -1.09 -1.62
N THR A 57 5.18 -0.95 -2.50
CA THR A 57 5.59 0.34 -3.06
C THR A 57 4.48 0.97 -3.90
N ALA A 58 3.84 0.17 -4.75
CA ALA A 58 2.70 0.63 -5.56
C ALA A 58 1.52 1.08 -4.68
N HIS A 59 1.23 0.31 -3.61
CA HIS A 59 0.20 0.67 -2.66
C HIS A 59 0.51 1.99 -1.94
N ASN A 60 1.71 2.13 -1.37
CA ASN A 60 2.13 3.34 -0.67
C ASN A 60 2.08 4.57 -1.58
N LYS A 61 2.54 4.44 -2.83
CA LYS A 61 2.45 5.50 -3.83
C LYS A 61 1.00 5.94 -4.05
N SER A 62 0.07 5.00 -4.13
CA SER A 62 -1.36 5.30 -4.29
C SER A 62 -1.95 5.98 -3.05
N VAL A 63 -1.63 5.50 -1.84
CA VAL A 63 -2.08 6.10 -0.58
C VAL A 63 -1.58 7.53 -0.41
N LEU A 64 -0.31 7.78 -0.73
CA LEU A 64 0.28 9.12 -0.67
C LEU A 64 -0.38 10.07 -1.68
N ALA A 65 -0.56 9.64 -2.93
CA ALA A 65 -1.25 10.45 -3.95
C ALA A 65 -2.70 10.80 -3.54
N GLN A 66 -3.41 9.87 -2.88
CA GLN A 66 -4.75 10.16 -2.35
C GLN A 66 -4.74 11.14 -1.18
N LYS A 67 -3.67 11.19 -0.39
CA LYS A 67 -3.52 12.15 0.70
C LYS A 67 -3.37 13.57 0.16
N ASP A 68 -2.57 13.76 -0.89
CA ASP A 68 -2.38 15.07 -1.53
C ASP A 68 -3.70 15.62 -2.13
N ILE A 69 -4.49 14.76 -2.79
CA ILE A 69 -5.79 15.15 -3.36
C ILE A 69 -6.81 15.57 -2.29
N ARG A 70 -6.75 14.99 -1.08
CA ARG A 70 -7.66 15.33 0.03
C ARG A 70 -7.31 16.66 0.71
N VAL A 71 -6.07 17.14 0.58
CA VAL A 71 -5.63 18.40 1.19
C VAL A 71 -6.07 19.62 0.37
N GLU A 72 -6.31 19.48 -0.93
CA GLU A 72 -6.56 20.62 -1.82
C GLU A 72 -8.01 21.15 -1.89
N SER A 73 -9.00 20.52 -1.24
CA SER A 73 -10.42 20.93 -1.40
C SER A 73 -11.25 21.05 -0.12
N THR A 74 -10.63 21.18 1.05
CA THR A 74 -11.38 21.47 2.26
C THR A 74 -11.65 22.96 2.35
N ALA A 75 -12.93 23.35 2.25
CA ALA A 75 -13.35 24.70 2.62
C ALA A 75 -12.76 25.03 4.01
N GLN A 76 -12.06 26.16 4.13
CA GLN A 76 -11.35 26.53 5.37
C GLN A 76 -12.30 26.79 6.56
N CYS A 77 -13.59 27.05 6.27
CA CYS A 77 -14.61 27.17 7.30
C CYS A 77 -16.04 26.94 6.78
N ASN A 78 -16.87 26.35 7.64
CA ASN A 78 -18.28 26.03 7.42
C ASN A 78 -19.25 26.82 8.34
N CYS A 79 -18.81 27.90 8.99
CA CYS A 79 -19.68 28.75 9.81
C CYS A 79 -20.87 29.31 9.00
N ARG A 80 -22.05 29.40 9.65
CA ARG A 80 -23.25 30.00 9.06
C ARG A 80 -23.11 31.52 8.84
N ASP A 81 -22.45 32.20 9.78
CA ASP A 81 -21.97 33.57 9.59
C ASP A 81 -20.44 33.58 9.60
N ARG A 82 -19.86 33.90 8.44
CA ARG A 82 -18.41 33.96 8.24
C ARG A 82 -17.75 35.14 8.94
N LYS A 83 -18.45 36.26 9.08
CA LYS A 83 -17.88 37.48 9.68
C LYS A 83 -17.75 37.37 11.20
N ALA A 84 -18.60 36.57 11.83
CA ALA A 84 -18.57 36.29 13.25
C ALA A 84 -17.64 35.13 13.64
N CYS A 85 -16.87 34.58 12.70
CA CYS A 85 -15.99 33.45 12.97
C CYS A 85 -14.83 33.89 13.89
N PRO A 86 -14.67 33.30 15.09
CA PRO A 86 -13.59 33.65 16.02
C PRO A 86 -12.20 33.23 15.52
N LEU A 87 -12.15 32.39 14.47
CA LEU A 87 -10.94 31.86 13.84
C LEU A 87 -10.73 32.41 12.43
N GLU A 88 -11.22 33.61 12.13
CA GLU A 88 -10.97 34.33 10.87
C GLU A 88 -11.28 33.51 9.58
N ASN A 89 -12.33 32.68 9.61
CA ASN A 89 -12.69 31.75 8.52
C ASN A 89 -11.76 30.53 8.35
N ASN A 90 -11.02 30.15 9.39
CA ASN A 90 -10.22 28.92 9.46
C ASN A 90 -10.77 27.93 10.51
N CYS A 91 -12.09 27.91 10.72
CA CYS A 91 -12.72 27.10 11.76
C CYS A 91 -12.62 25.57 11.57
N LEU A 92 -12.12 25.10 10.42
CA LEU A 92 -11.88 23.69 10.11
C LEU A 92 -10.39 23.31 10.13
N GLN A 93 -9.55 24.12 10.76
CA GLN A 93 -8.12 23.81 10.90
C GLN A 93 -7.89 22.60 11.81
N ASP A 94 -7.07 21.66 11.36
CA ASP A 94 -6.66 20.51 12.15
C ASP A 94 -5.70 20.91 13.29
N SER A 95 -5.77 20.18 14.41
CA SER A 95 -4.84 20.32 15.56
C SER A 95 -4.89 21.65 16.32
N VAL A 96 -6.08 22.24 16.47
CA VAL A 96 -6.28 23.46 17.29
C VAL A 96 -6.58 23.09 18.75
N ILE A 97 -5.78 23.62 19.68
CA ILE A 97 -6.03 23.52 21.13
C ILE A 97 -6.78 24.78 21.58
N ASN A 98 -8.04 24.61 21.98
CA ASN A 98 -8.83 25.72 22.52
C ASN A 98 -8.61 25.81 24.03
N GLN A 99 -8.14 26.97 24.50
CA GLN A 99 -8.04 27.29 25.91
C GLN A 99 -9.10 28.34 26.25
N ALA A 100 -9.94 28.06 27.24
CA ALA A 100 -10.91 29.00 27.76
C ALA A 100 -10.67 29.23 29.25
N THR A 101 -10.56 30.50 29.65
CA THR A 101 -10.53 30.88 31.06
C THR A 101 -11.94 31.27 31.48
N VAL A 102 -12.59 30.42 32.27
CA VAL A 102 -13.92 30.71 32.80
C VAL A 102 -13.76 31.54 34.07
N ILE A 103 -14.27 32.77 34.06
CA ILE A 103 -14.35 33.62 35.25
C ILE A 103 -15.80 33.55 35.73
N GLN A 104 -16.06 32.77 36.78
CA GLN A 104 -17.31 32.89 37.52
C GLN A 104 -17.29 34.23 38.26
N LYS A 105 -18.23 35.13 37.94
CA LYS A 105 -18.63 36.18 38.87
C LYS A 105 -19.49 35.49 39.90
N ASP A 106 -18.85 35.02 40.96
CA ASP A 106 -19.53 34.29 42.02
C ASP A 106 -20.56 35.21 42.68
N ASN A 107 -21.81 34.76 42.65
CA ASN A 107 -22.45 34.54 43.92
C ASN A 107 -22.89 33.07 43.94
N GLN A 108 -22.06 32.27 44.61
CA GLN A 108 -22.09 30.86 44.96
C GLN A 108 -21.32 29.87 44.07
N ILE A 109 -20.22 29.39 44.67
CA ILE A 109 -19.25 28.39 44.23
C ILE A 109 -19.96 27.05 44.02
N ASP A 110 -19.75 26.43 42.86
CA ASP A 110 -19.88 24.98 42.75
C ASP A 110 -18.82 24.40 41.79
N THR A 111 -18.06 23.46 42.34
CA THR A 111 -17.01 22.68 41.70
C THR A 111 -17.62 21.73 40.67
N ILE A 112 -17.10 21.68 39.43
CA ILE A 112 -17.27 20.49 38.59
C ILE A 112 -15.96 20.19 37.84
N SER A 113 -15.41 19.02 38.15
CA SER A 113 -14.38 18.32 37.38
C SER A 113 -15.03 17.55 36.22
N ALA A 114 -14.42 17.63 35.04
CA ALA A 114 -14.33 16.56 34.04
C ALA A 114 -13.24 16.94 33.01
#